data_AF-A0A157RB57-F1
#
_entry.id   AF-A0A157RB57-F1
#
_cell.length_a   1.000
_cell.length_b   1.000
_cell.length_c   1.000
_cell.angle_alpha   90.00
_cell.angle_beta   90.00
_cell.angle_gamma   90.00
#
_symmetry.space_group_name_H-M   'P 1'
#
loop_
_entity.id
_entity.type
_entity.pdbx_description
1 polymer ?
#
loop_
_entity_poly.entity_id
_entity_poly.type
_entity_poly.pdbx_seq_one_letter_code
_entity_poly.pdbx_strand_id
1 'polypeptide(L)'
;MTRARRARNAARRRQRGAFAVEAALALPILIGVGLLGADMQRIHTERIRLESTAGVMAATLAAQRELTQGGLDELAKVAMQGHENDQLMYLLSVRVDGSVAWGLARGGAEGLCEAPATGGRYSGTLPDDSRRGDDTAAPSMIVVRACRGTGNVSLFSGLVLPDMLQTDTLFPASNAAITLDEPLQAESDGSGLAQTDSQS
;
A
#
# COMPACT_ATOMS: atom_id res chain seq x y z
N MET A 1 3.85 -67.48 32.71
CA MET A 1 4.10 -66.55 31.56
C MET A 1 3.06 -65.41 31.41
N THR A 2 1.90 -65.44 32.06
CA THR A 2 0.79 -64.47 31.89
C THR A 2 0.99 -63.11 32.57
N ARG A 3 1.72 -63.03 33.69
CA ARG A 3 2.00 -61.75 34.40
C ARG A 3 2.92 -60.80 33.62
N ALA A 4 3.98 -61.31 33.01
CA ALA A 4 4.91 -60.50 32.21
C ALA A 4 4.26 -59.89 30.96
N ARG A 5 3.32 -60.61 30.33
CA ARG A 5 2.51 -60.11 29.21
C ARG A 5 1.55 -58.99 29.63
N ARG A 6 0.90 -59.10 30.80
CA ARG A 6 0.05 -58.02 31.36
C ARG A 6 0.85 -56.77 31.71
N ALA A 7 2.04 -56.90 32.31
CA ALA A 7 2.89 -55.77 32.64
C ALA A 7 3.37 -55.00 31.40
N ARG A 8 3.80 -55.70 30.33
CA ARG A 8 4.16 -55.06 29.05
C ARG A 8 2.98 -54.35 28.39
N ASN A 9 1.79 -54.94 28.44
CA ASN A 9 0.59 -54.32 27.87
C ASN A 9 0.16 -53.08 28.66
N ALA A 10 0.31 -53.06 29.99
CA ALA A 10 0.05 -51.89 30.82
C ALA A 10 1.06 -50.76 30.56
N ALA A 11 2.35 -51.08 30.43
CA ALA A 11 3.40 -50.11 30.08
C ALA A 11 3.18 -49.48 28.69
N ARG A 12 2.82 -50.29 27.68
CA ARG A 12 2.46 -49.79 26.33
C ARG A 12 1.23 -48.88 26.35
N ARG A 13 0.21 -49.17 27.16
CA ARG A 13 -0.98 -48.30 27.29
C ARG A 13 -0.64 -46.98 27.97
N ARG A 14 0.21 -46.99 29.00
CA ARG A 14 0.71 -45.77 29.67
C ARG A 14 1.53 -44.89 28.74
N GLN A 15 2.45 -45.47 27.96
CA GLN A 15 3.21 -44.73 26.94
C GLN A 15 2.33 -44.13 25.85
N ARG A 16 1.33 -44.87 25.36
CA ARG A 16 0.36 -44.34 24.39
C ARG A 16 -0.52 -43.23 24.97
N GLY A 17 -0.90 -43.34 26.24
CA GLY A 17 -1.63 -42.30 26.96
C GLY A 17 -0.83 -41.01 27.12
N ALA A 18 0.46 -41.12 27.46
CA ALA A 18 1.37 -39.98 27.54
C ALA A 18 1.55 -39.29 26.17
N PHE A 19 1.79 -40.06 25.11
CA PHE A 19 1.87 -39.54 23.74
C PHE A 19 0.57 -38.87 23.28
N ALA A 20 -0.59 -39.42 23.64
CA ALA A 20 -1.88 -38.84 23.29
C ALA A 20 -2.11 -37.49 23.99
N VAL A 21 -1.72 -37.36 25.26
CA VAL A 21 -1.83 -36.09 26.01
C VAL A 21 -0.84 -35.07 25.48
N GLU A 22 0.40 -35.48 25.21
CA GLU A 22 1.43 -34.60 24.64
C GLU A 22 1.04 -34.10 23.26
N ALA A 23 0.53 -34.98 22.39
CA ALA A 23 -0.02 -34.59 21.08
C ALA A 23 -1.26 -33.69 21.22
N ALA A 24 -2.16 -33.97 22.17
CA ALA A 24 -3.35 -33.14 22.39
C ALA A 24 -3.01 -31.72 22.87
N LEU A 25 -1.88 -31.54 23.55
CA LEU A 25 -1.39 -30.22 23.98
C LEU A 25 -0.53 -29.53 22.91
N ALA A 26 0.33 -30.28 22.21
CA ALA A 26 1.25 -29.71 21.22
C ALA A 26 0.56 -29.39 19.89
N LEU A 27 -0.37 -30.23 19.42
CA LEU A 27 -1.00 -30.08 18.11
C LEU A 27 -1.79 -28.77 17.97
N PRO A 28 -2.63 -28.35 18.93
CA PRO A 28 -3.35 -27.07 18.82
C PRO A 28 -2.41 -25.87 18.80
N ILE A 29 -1.30 -25.92 19.55
CA ILE A 29 -0.28 -24.87 19.57
C ILE A 29 0.38 -24.76 18.19
N LEU A 30 0.78 -25.90 17.60
CA LEU A 30 1.38 -25.92 16.26
C LEU A 30 0.42 -25.42 15.18
N ILE A 31 -0.86 -25.81 15.26
CA ILE A 31 -1.90 -25.31 14.35
C ILE A 31 -2.05 -23.79 14.53
N GLY A 32 -2.15 -23.30 15.76
CA GLY A 32 -2.30 -21.88 16.05
C GLY A 32 -1.15 -21.05 15.50
N VAL A 33 0.10 -21.48 15.72
CA VAL A 33 1.29 -20.81 15.16
C VAL A 33 1.29 -20.86 13.63
N GLY A 34 0.91 -21.99 13.04
CA GLY A 34 0.79 -22.13 11.59
C GLY A 34 -0.22 -21.15 10.97
N LEU A 35 -1.39 -20.98 11.60
CA LEU A 35 -2.42 -20.05 11.14
C LEU A 35 -1.96 -18.58 11.26
N LEU A 36 -1.32 -18.21 12.38
CA LEU A 36 -0.76 -16.87 12.55
C LEU A 36 0.32 -16.57 11.51
N GLY A 37 1.19 -17.55 11.22
CA GLY A 37 2.21 -17.42 10.17
C GLY A 37 1.60 -17.23 8.78
N ALA A 38 0.55 -17.97 8.45
CA ALA A 38 -0.18 -17.83 7.19
C ALA A 38 -0.83 -16.43 7.06
N ASP A 39 -1.40 -15.92 8.15
CA ASP A 39 -2.00 -14.59 8.19
C ASP A 39 -0.96 -13.49 7.99
N MET A 40 0.17 -13.54 8.72
CA MET A 40 1.27 -12.59 8.54
C MET A 40 1.80 -12.59 7.11
N GLN A 41 1.97 -13.77 6.50
CA GLN A 41 2.40 -13.90 5.11
C GLN A 41 1.42 -13.22 4.15
N ARG A 42 0.11 -13.38 4.39
CA ARG A 42 -0.92 -12.77 3.56
C ARG A 42 -0.89 -11.25 3.64
N ILE A 43 -0.83 -10.69 4.85
CA ILE A 43 -0.72 -9.24 5.09
C ILE A 43 0.54 -8.68 4.41
N HIS A 44 1.67 -9.37 4.58
CA HIS A 44 2.94 -8.91 4.04
C HIS A 44 2.94 -8.92 2.50
N THR A 45 2.35 -9.95 1.90
CA THR A 45 2.19 -10.03 0.43
C THR A 45 1.37 -8.86 -0.09
N GLU A 46 0.25 -8.52 0.57
CA GLU A 46 -0.60 -7.42 0.14
C GLU A 46 0.07 -6.06 0.30
N ARG A 47 0.83 -5.88 1.38
CA ARG A 47 1.61 -4.66 1.59
C ARG A 47 2.72 -4.50 0.55
N ILE A 48 3.51 -5.55 0.30
CA ILE A 48 4.56 -5.54 -0.73
C ILE A 48 3.97 -5.22 -2.09
N ARG A 49 2.81 -5.80 -2.41
CA ARG A 49 2.13 -5.53 -3.67
C ARG A 49 1.78 -4.05 -3.79
N LEU A 50 1.17 -3.46 -2.76
CA LEU A 50 0.79 -2.04 -2.74
C LEU A 50 2.02 -1.13 -2.88
N GLU A 51 3.09 -1.41 -2.13
CA GLU A 51 4.36 -0.68 -2.18
C GLU A 51 5.03 -0.78 -3.56
N SER A 52 5.08 -1.98 -4.15
CA SER A 52 5.63 -2.22 -5.48
C SER A 52 4.83 -1.47 -6.55
N THR A 53 3.50 -1.54 -6.49
CA THR A 53 2.62 -0.81 -7.41
C THR A 53 2.85 0.69 -7.31
N ALA A 54 2.85 1.26 -6.11
CA ALA A 54 3.09 2.69 -5.91
C ALA A 54 4.49 3.12 -6.40
N GLY A 55 5.51 2.27 -6.17
CA GLY A 55 6.87 2.52 -6.65
C GLY A 55 7.02 2.50 -8.16
N VAL A 56 6.45 1.50 -8.84
CA VAL A 56 6.46 1.42 -10.31
C VAL A 56 5.70 2.59 -10.92
N MET A 57 4.55 2.96 -10.34
CA MET A 57 3.77 4.13 -10.75
C MET A 57 4.61 5.40 -10.62
N ALA A 58 5.15 5.67 -9.44
CA ALA A 58 5.93 6.87 -9.17
C ALA A 58 7.14 6.96 -10.12
N ALA A 59 7.92 5.89 -10.28
CA ALA A 59 9.07 5.86 -11.17
C ALA A 59 8.69 6.07 -12.65
N THR A 60 7.59 5.45 -13.11
CA THR A 60 7.12 5.59 -14.50
C THR A 60 6.70 7.03 -14.78
N LEU A 61 5.94 7.63 -13.86
CA LEU A 61 5.50 9.01 -13.97
C LEU A 61 6.67 9.99 -13.90
N ALA A 62 7.65 9.75 -13.01
CA ALA A 62 8.83 10.60 -12.88
C ALA A 62 9.69 10.62 -14.17
N ALA A 63 9.61 9.59 -15.00
CA ALA A 63 10.34 9.53 -16.27
C ALA A 63 9.61 10.25 -17.42
N GLN A 64 8.31 10.54 -17.28
CA GLN A 64 7.52 11.16 -18.33
C GLN A 64 7.75 12.68 -18.40
N ARG A 65 7.63 13.23 -19.61
CA ARG A 65 7.64 14.68 -19.85
C ARG A 65 6.24 15.25 -19.94
N GLU A 66 5.32 14.45 -20.46
CA GLU A 66 3.91 14.78 -20.64
C GLU A 66 3.08 13.59 -20.19
N LEU A 67 2.02 13.87 -19.43
CA LEU A 67 1.05 12.90 -18.97
C LEU A 67 -0.22 13.05 -19.81
N THR A 68 -0.68 11.95 -20.39
CA THR A 68 -1.96 11.91 -21.11
C THR A 68 -2.98 11.10 -20.34
N GLN A 69 -4.26 11.45 -20.44
CA GLN A 69 -5.34 10.75 -19.75
C GLN A 69 -5.33 9.26 -20.08
N GLY A 70 -5.27 8.91 -21.37
CA GLY A 70 -5.27 7.51 -21.79
C GLY A 70 -4.05 6.72 -21.29
N GLY A 71 -2.87 7.37 -21.24
CA GLY A 71 -1.66 6.74 -20.70
C GLY A 71 -1.74 6.50 -19.19
N LEU A 72 -2.25 7.49 -18.45
CA LEU A 72 -2.41 7.39 -17.00
C LEU A 72 -3.49 6.38 -16.62
N ASP A 73 -4.62 6.35 -17.32
CA ASP A 73 -5.73 5.45 -17.01
C ASP A 73 -5.36 3.98 -17.25
N GLU A 74 -4.66 3.67 -18.36
CA GLU A 74 -4.16 2.31 -18.60
C GLU A 74 -3.06 1.94 -17.60
N LEU A 75 -2.17 2.86 -17.25
CA LEU A 75 -1.15 2.63 -16.24
C LEU A 75 -1.80 2.34 -14.86
N ALA A 76 -2.81 3.12 -14.46
CA ALA A 76 -3.55 2.93 -13.23
C ALA A 76 -4.30 1.58 -13.19
N LYS A 77 -4.94 1.20 -14.30
CA LYS A 77 -5.61 -0.09 -14.45
C LYS A 77 -4.63 -1.27 -14.32
N VAL A 78 -3.47 -1.19 -14.97
CA VAL A 78 -2.41 -2.21 -14.84
C VAL A 78 -1.86 -2.26 -13.41
N ALA A 79 -1.69 -1.10 -12.78
CA ALA A 79 -1.20 -0.97 -11.41
C ALA A 79 -2.17 -1.58 -10.37
N MET A 80 -3.48 -1.29 -10.50
CA MET A 80 -4.51 -1.76 -9.59
C MET A 80 -4.89 -3.23 -9.81
N GLN A 81 -4.65 -3.78 -11.01
CA GLN A 81 -4.88 -5.21 -11.32
C GLN A 81 -6.30 -5.69 -10.98
N GLY A 82 -7.33 -4.90 -11.28
CA GLY A 82 -8.73 -5.28 -11.03
C GLY A 82 -9.24 -5.00 -9.60
N HIS A 83 -8.50 -4.20 -8.82
CA HIS A 83 -8.89 -3.78 -7.46
C HIS A 83 -9.30 -2.31 -7.38
N GLU A 84 -9.77 -1.74 -8.49
CA GLU A 84 -10.10 -0.31 -8.58
C GLU A 84 -11.15 0.08 -7.54
N ASN A 85 -12.13 -0.78 -7.27
CA ASN A 85 -13.20 -0.51 -6.30
C ASN A 85 -12.75 -0.51 -4.83
N ASP A 86 -11.61 -1.14 -4.53
CA ASP A 86 -11.08 -1.29 -3.17
C ASP A 86 -9.79 -0.47 -2.96
N GLN A 87 -9.37 0.30 -3.97
CA GLN A 87 -8.14 1.06 -3.98
C GLN A 87 -8.37 2.52 -4.35
N LEU A 88 -7.52 3.36 -3.78
CA LEU A 88 -7.42 4.78 -4.09
C LEU A 88 -5.94 5.14 -4.22
N MET A 89 -5.59 5.84 -5.29
CA MET A 89 -4.24 6.33 -5.53
C MET A 89 -4.28 7.83 -5.78
N TYR A 90 -3.53 8.60 -5.00
CA TYR A 90 -3.25 9.99 -5.27
C TYR A 90 -1.89 10.11 -5.95
N LEU A 91 -1.84 10.87 -7.05
CA LEU A 91 -0.65 11.09 -7.85
C LEU A 91 -0.39 12.60 -7.90
N LEU A 92 0.79 13.04 -7.48
CA LEU A 92 1.11 14.45 -7.36
C LEU A 92 2.48 14.74 -7.94
N SER A 93 2.62 15.90 -8.58
CA SER A 93 3.91 16.54 -8.80
C SER A 93 4.08 17.64 -7.78
N VAL A 94 5.06 17.45 -6.89
CA VAL A 94 5.36 18.33 -5.76
C VAL A 94 6.70 19.01 -6.03
N ARG A 95 6.74 20.33 -6.06
CA ARG A 95 7.98 21.09 -6.17
C ARG A 95 8.73 21.08 -4.83
N VAL A 96 10.01 21.45 -4.85
CA VAL A 96 10.86 21.42 -3.64
C VAL A 96 10.39 22.40 -2.55
N ASP A 97 9.70 23.48 -2.94
CA ASP A 97 9.06 24.42 -2.04
C ASP A 97 7.80 23.85 -1.33
N GLY A 98 7.37 22.64 -1.71
CA GLY A 98 6.19 21.94 -1.21
C GLY A 98 4.88 22.32 -1.91
N SER A 99 4.91 23.14 -2.97
CA SER A 99 3.74 23.40 -3.81
C SER A 99 3.44 22.22 -4.74
N VAL A 100 2.16 22.00 -5.00
CA VAL A 100 1.67 20.93 -5.87
C VAL A 100 1.37 21.51 -7.24
N ALA A 101 2.19 21.17 -8.24
CA ALA A 101 2.01 21.62 -9.62
C ALA A 101 0.76 21.00 -10.26
N TRP A 102 0.51 19.73 -9.96
CA TRP A 102 -0.73 19.04 -10.32
C TRP A 102 -0.98 17.88 -9.34
N GLY A 103 -2.25 17.52 -9.19
CA GLY A 103 -2.69 16.42 -8.33
C GLY A 103 -3.88 15.69 -8.93
N LEU A 104 -3.78 14.36 -9.02
CA LEU A 104 -4.76 13.50 -9.66
C LEU A 104 -5.14 12.36 -8.69
N ALA A 105 -6.33 11.81 -8.87
CA ALA A 105 -6.79 10.66 -8.10
C ALA A 105 -7.24 9.53 -9.04
N ARG A 106 -6.91 8.28 -8.70
CA ARG A 106 -7.33 7.09 -9.45
C ARG A 106 -7.88 6.04 -8.50
N GLY A 107 -8.79 5.21 -9.00
CA GLY A 107 -9.51 4.22 -8.22
C GLY A 107 -10.95 4.65 -7.91
N GLY A 108 -11.74 3.72 -7.41
CA GLY A 108 -13.16 3.88 -7.09
C GLY A 108 -13.47 3.91 -5.60
N ALA A 109 -12.47 3.70 -4.73
CA ALA A 109 -12.62 3.76 -3.28
C ALA A 109 -12.45 5.19 -2.75
N GLU A 110 -13.33 6.11 -3.13
CA GLU A 110 -13.27 7.50 -2.67
C GLU A 110 -13.24 7.60 -1.13
N GLY A 111 -12.42 8.49 -0.59
CA GLY A 111 -12.32 8.73 0.85
C GLY A 111 -11.64 7.61 1.64
N LEU A 112 -11.02 6.62 0.97
CA LEU A 112 -10.34 5.51 1.63
C LEU A 112 -9.15 5.97 2.50
N CYS A 113 -8.45 7.03 2.10
CA CYS A 113 -7.39 7.66 2.88
C CYS A 113 -7.37 9.16 2.65
N GLU A 114 -6.72 9.89 3.57
CA GLU A 114 -6.60 11.34 3.48
C GLU A 114 -5.74 11.75 2.28
N ALA A 115 -6.21 12.77 1.55
CA ALA A 115 -5.46 13.35 0.47
C ALA A 115 -4.09 13.88 0.96
N PRO A 116 -2.99 13.58 0.25
CA PRO A 116 -1.65 14.02 0.66
C PRO A 116 -1.39 15.52 0.41
N ALA A 117 -2.38 16.27 -0.05
CA ALA A 117 -2.30 17.70 -0.29
C ALA A 117 -3.61 18.41 0.01
N THR A 118 -3.52 19.67 0.41
CA THR A 118 -4.69 20.54 0.61
C THR A 118 -4.31 21.97 0.26
N GLY A 119 -5.16 22.64 -0.53
CA GLY A 119 -4.93 24.04 -0.94
C GLY A 119 -3.65 24.21 -1.76
N GLY A 120 -3.30 23.22 -2.59
CA GLY A 120 -2.09 23.28 -3.42
C GLY A 120 -0.78 23.00 -2.71
N ARG A 121 -0.80 22.54 -1.45
CA ARG A 121 0.41 22.22 -0.68
C ARG A 121 0.44 20.76 -0.24
N TYR A 122 1.58 20.13 -0.43
CA TYR A 122 1.83 18.76 0.04
C TYR A 122 1.98 18.73 1.56
N SER A 123 1.27 17.83 2.23
CA SER A 123 1.24 17.71 3.70
C SER A 123 2.30 16.74 4.25
N GLY A 124 2.87 15.88 3.40
CA GLY A 124 3.88 14.92 3.80
C GLY A 124 5.30 15.49 3.94
N THR A 125 6.22 14.59 4.25
CA THR A 125 7.66 14.87 4.38
C THR A 125 8.32 14.72 3.01
N LEU A 126 9.10 15.72 2.57
CA LEU A 126 9.96 15.59 1.39
C LEU A 126 11.36 15.13 1.81
N PRO A 127 12.13 14.47 0.93
CA PRO A 127 13.51 14.06 1.24
C PRO A 127 14.42 15.21 1.67
N ASP A 128 14.13 16.43 1.22
CA ASP A 128 14.82 17.65 1.62
C ASP A 128 13.84 18.76 1.99
N ASP A 129 13.24 18.64 3.17
CA ASP A 129 12.33 19.66 3.72
C ASP A 129 13.04 20.98 4.10
N SER A 130 14.38 21.02 4.13
CA SER A 130 15.14 22.23 4.48
C SER A 130 15.01 23.34 3.43
N ARG A 131 14.61 22.97 2.20
CA ARG A 131 14.38 23.87 1.06
C ARG A 131 12.91 24.21 0.84
N ARG A 132 12.04 23.88 1.79
CA ARG A 132 10.61 24.24 1.71
C ARG A 132 10.47 25.77 1.75
N GLY A 133 9.96 26.36 0.66
CA GLY A 133 9.92 27.82 0.44
C GLY A 133 11.11 28.41 -0.32
N ASP A 134 12.02 27.57 -0.85
CA ASP A 134 13.07 27.97 -1.78
C ASP A 134 12.59 27.79 -3.22
N ASP A 135 12.41 28.90 -3.95
CA ASP A 135 11.91 28.92 -5.33
C ASP A 135 12.99 28.59 -6.37
N THR A 136 14.21 28.21 -5.95
CA THR A 136 15.24 27.78 -6.91
C THR A 136 14.80 26.51 -7.63
N ALA A 137 14.94 26.49 -8.96
CA ALA A 137 14.43 25.43 -9.84
C ALA A 137 15.14 24.09 -9.61
N ALA A 138 14.73 23.38 -8.57
CA ALA A 138 15.07 21.99 -8.32
C ALA A 138 14.05 21.06 -9.02
N PRO A 139 14.43 19.81 -9.35
CA PRO A 139 13.52 18.86 -9.98
C PRO A 139 12.30 18.60 -9.09
N SER A 140 11.12 18.53 -9.70
CA SER A 140 9.90 18.16 -8.98
C SER A 140 10.00 16.72 -8.45
N MET A 141 9.26 16.43 -7.39
CA MET A 141 9.09 15.11 -6.80
C MET A 141 7.73 14.57 -7.21
N ILE A 142 7.70 13.35 -7.73
CA ILE A 142 6.46 12.61 -7.92
C ILE A 142 6.13 11.88 -6.64
N VAL A 143 4.94 12.14 -6.12
CA VAL A 143 4.39 11.47 -4.95
C VAL A 143 3.23 10.61 -5.39
N VAL A 144 3.30 9.33 -5.06
CA VAL A 144 2.20 8.38 -5.21
C VAL A 144 1.82 7.85 -3.84
N ARG A 145 0.64 8.24 -3.36
CA ARG A 145 0.01 7.64 -2.18
C ARG A 145 -0.98 6.60 -2.66
N ALA A 146 -0.77 5.35 -2.30
CA ALA A 146 -1.68 4.26 -2.62
C ALA A 146 -2.31 3.71 -1.34
N CYS A 147 -3.63 3.55 -1.37
CA CYS A 147 -4.44 3.12 -0.27
C CYS A 147 -5.31 1.94 -0.71
N ARG A 148 -5.46 0.94 0.15
CA ARG A 148 -6.29 -0.24 -0.10
C ARG A 148 -7.09 -0.63 1.13
N GLY A 149 -8.39 -0.85 0.95
CA GLY A 149 -9.25 -1.40 2.00
C GLY A 149 -8.88 -2.86 2.29
N THR A 150 -8.85 -3.24 3.56
CA THR A 150 -8.51 -4.62 3.99
C THR A 150 -9.73 -5.49 4.24
N GLY A 151 -10.94 -4.95 4.10
CA GLY A 151 -12.19 -5.66 4.39
C GLY A 151 -12.41 -6.96 3.59
N ASN A 152 -11.73 -7.10 2.44
CA ASN A 152 -11.76 -8.31 1.61
C ASN A 152 -10.60 -9.28 1.90
N VAL A 153 -9.68 -8.95 2.83
CA VAL A 153 -8.55 -9.79 3.24
C VAL A 153 -8.99 -10.65 4.41
N SER A 154 -9.39 -11.89 4.13
CA SER A 154 -9.74 -12.85 5.18
C SER A 154 -8.51 -13.40 5.91
N LEU A 155 -8.52 -13.38 7.24
CA LEU A 155 -7.49 -14.00 8.07
C LEU A 155 -8.05 -15.25 8.76
N PHE A 156 -7.21 -16.28 8.89
CA PHE A 156 -7.62 -17.57 9.43
C PHE A 156 -7.71 -17.56 10.96
N SER A 157 -6.90 -16.75 11.64
CA SER A 157 -6.80 -16.71 13.11
C SER A 157 -7.73 -15.72 13.79
N GLY A 158 -8.54 -14.97 13.01
CA GLY A 158 -9.42 -13.92 13.55
C GLY A 158 -8.68 -12.64 13.97
N LEU A 159 -7.41 -12.48 13.55
CA LEU A 159 -6.69 -11.22 13.68
C LEU A 159 -7.46 -10.08 12.99
N VAL A 160 -7.50 -8.92 13.64
CA VAL A 160 -8.10 -7.72 13.08
C VAL A 160 -7.01 -6.96 12.34
N LEU A 161 -7.18 -6.82 11.02
CA LEU A 161 -6.38 -5.92 10.20
C LEU A 161 -6.78 -4.47 10.47
N PRO A 162 -5.86 -3.51 10.30
CA PRO A 162 -6.25 -2.12 10.12
C PRO A 162 -7.21 -2.03 8.93
N ASP A 163 -8.22 -1.16 8.99
CA ASP A 163 -9.24 -1.04 7.94
C ASP A 163 -8.65 -0.69 6.55
N MET A 164 -7.43 -0.13 6.53
CA MET A 164 -6.76 0.33 5.34
C MET A 164 -5.24 0.11 5.41
N LEU A 165 -4.65 -0.31 4.29
CA LEU A 165 -3.21 -0.29 4.05
C LEU A 165 -2.87 0.96 3.26
N GLN A 166 -1.88 1.72 3.72
CA GLN A 166 -1.36 2.92 3.05
C GLN A 166 0.12 2.74 2.73
N THR A 167 0.54 3.26 1.58
CA THR A 167 1.94 3.49 1.28
C THR A 167 2.11 4.82 0.55
N ASP A 168 3.19 5.51 0.88
CA ASP A 168 3.60 6.76 0.24
C ASP A 168 4.94 6.50 -0.45
N THR A 169 5.00 6.72 -1.75
CA THR A 169 6.22 6.56 -2.54
C THR A 169 6.60 7.86 -3.20
N LEU A 170 7.85 8.26 -3.05
CA LEU A 170 8.39 9.51 -3.57
C LEU A 170 9.53 9.21 -4.54
N PHE A 171 9.49 9.81 -5.73
CA PHE A 171 10.54 9.69 -6.74
C PHE A 171 10.89 11.05 -7.34
N PRO A 172 12.19 11.39 -7.50
CA PRO A 172 12.58 12.60 -8.20
C PRO A 172 12.20 12.50 -9.69
N ALA A 173 11.58 13.55 -10.22
CA ALA A 173 11.26 13.65 -11.64
C ALA A 173 12.53 13.87 -12.46
N SER A 174 12.56 13.24 -13.63
CA SER A 174 13.62 13.41 -14.63
C SER A 174 13.52 14.77 -15.33
N ASN A 175 12.31 15.34 -15.37
CA ASN A 175 12.02 16.62 -15.99
C ASN A 175 11.67 17.64 -14.90
N ALA A 176 12.09 18.91 -15.11
CA ALA A 176 11.79 19.99 -14.17
C ALA A 176 10.27 20.21 -14.01
N ALA A 177 9.52 20.03 -15.10
CA ALA A 177 8.07 20.07 -15.12
C ALA A 177 7.53 18.92 -15.97
N ILE A 178 6.43 18.34 -15.50
CA ILE A 178 5.63 17.36 -16.25
C ILE A 178 4.33 18.04 -16.63
N THR A 179 4.07 18.15 -17.93
CA THR A 179 2.86 18.81 -18.43
C THR A 179 1.71 17.81 -18.50
N LEU A 180 0.50 18.25 -18.18
CA LEU A 180 -0.71 17.46 -18.35
C LEU A 180 -1.35 17.79 -19.70
N ASP A 181 -2.02 16.80 -20.31
CA ASP A 181 -2.95 17.08 -21.38
C ASP A 181 -4.19 17.82 -20.86
N GLU A 182 -4.95 18.41 -21.77
CA GLU A 182 -6.13 19.22 -21.45
C GLU A 182 -7.13 18.54 -20.49
N PRO A 183 -7.53 17.26 -20.67
CA PRO A 183 -8.46 16.63 -19.74
C PRO A 183 -7.85 16.41 -18.35
N LEU A 184 -6.58 16.01 -18.24
CA LEU A 184 -5.94 15.85 -16.93
C LEU A 184 -5.71 17.19 -16.24
N GLN A 185 -5.45 18.26 -16.99
CA GLN A 185 -5.36 19.59 -16.41
C GLN A 185 -6.68 20.00 -15.77
N ALA A 186 -7.80 19.81 -16.49
CA ALA A 186 -9.14 20.09 -15.95
C ALA A 186 -9.47 19.24 -14.71
N GLU A 187 -9.07 17.97 -14.71
CA GLU A 187 -9.20 17.08 -13.54
C GLU A 187 -8.39 17.59 -12.34
N SER A 188 -7.13 17.96 -12.57
CA SER A 188 -6.23 18.48 -11.54
C SER A 188 -6.76 19.77 -10.92
N ASP A 189 -7.26 20.70 -11.74
CA ASP A 189 -7.83 21.96 -11.27
C ASP A 189 -9.10 21.74 -10.44
N GLY A 190 -9.93 20.76 -10.82
CA GLY A 190 -11.14 20.37 -10.10
C GLY A 190 -10.89 19.59 -8.81
N SER A 191 -9.71 18.98 -8.65
CA SER A 191 -9.37 18.13 -7.51
C SER A 191 -9.15 18.90 -6.20
N GLY A 192 -8.80 20.18 -6.27
CA GLY A 192 -8.37 20.99 -5.12
C GLY A 192 -7.02 20.58 -4.50
N LEU A 193 -6.30 19.64 -5.14
CA LEU A 193 -4.98 19.17 -4.71
C LEU A 193 -3.86 20.07 -5.20
N ALA A 194 -4.00 20.59 -6.42
CA ALA A 194 -3.02 21.45 -7.07
C ALA A 194 -3.18 22.92 -6.66
N GLN A 195 -2.10 23.67 -6.76
CA GLN A 195 -2.17 25.12 -6.67
C GLN A 195 -2.87 25.62 -7.94
N THR A 196 -4.09 26.13 -7.79
CA THR A 196 -4.72 26.87 -8.87
C THR A 196 -3.97 28.19 -8.99
N ASP A 197 -3.39 28.44 -10.17
CA ASP A 197 -2.84 29.74 -10.52
C ASP A 197 -3.99 30.74 -10.54
N SER A 198 -4.33 31.23 -9.35
CA SER A 198 -5.17 32.40 -9.15
C SER A 198 -4.35 33.59 -9.63
N GLN A 199 -4.51 33.89 -10.92
CA GLN A 199 -4.20 35.12 -11.63
C GLN A 199 -3.44 36.16 -10.79
N SER A 200 -2.15 36.32 -11.07
CA SER A 200 -1.47 37.61 -10.92
C SER A 200 -1.90 38.56 -12.04
#